data_AF-A0AB38JA01-F1
#
_entry.id   AF-A0AB38JA01-F1
#
_cell.length_a   1.000
_cell.length_b   1.000
_cell.length_c   1.000
_cell.angle_alpha   90.00
_cell.angle_beta   90.00
_cell.angle_gamma   90.00
#
_symmetry.space_group_name_H-M   'P 1'
#
loop_
_entity.id
_entity.type
_entity.pdbx_description
1 polymer ?
#
loop_
_entity_poly.entity_id
_entity_poly.type
_entity_poly.pdbx_seq_one_letter_code
_entity_poly.pdbx_strand_id
1 'polypeptide(L)'
;MWVDRFRRREPRRRVFAQTMARPLQELATLDGCWVSARVVDDGLPVGLMRRTLTSIADADMGWQFFSGDESEDYLNDWSNLFVHSVNLVANCDPAILPYLHFPRGSELARSGDIFAPTPASMHIERDDLA
;
A
#
# COMPACT_ATOMS: atom_id res chain seq x y z
N MET A 1 -1.05 10.00 37.72
CA MET A 1 -0.97 8.76 36.91
C MET A 1 -1.15 9.14 35.45
N TRP A 2 -0.11 9.72 34.86
CA TRP A 2 -0.09 10.30 33.51
C TRP A 2 1.32 10.14 32.95
N VAL A 3 1.79 8.90 32.81
CA VAL A 3 3.04 8.57 32.11
C VAL A 3 2.87 7.13 31.60
N ASP A 4 3.42 6.82 30.42
CA ASP A 4 3.42 5.50 29.75
C ASP A 4 2.32 5.16 28.73
N ARG A 5 1.95 6.09 27.85
CA ARG A 5 1.37 5.70 26.53
C ARG A 5 2.28 5.97 25.32
N PHE A 6 3.45 6.55 25.56
CA PHE A 6 4.50 6.65 24.54
C PHE A 6 5.58 5.64 24.86
N ARG A 7 5.27 4.35 24.65
CA ARG A 7 6.33 3.38 24.41
C ARG A 7 7.02 3.84 23.14
N ARG A 8 8.11 4.62 23.27
CA ARG A 8 8.99 4.96 22.14
C ARG A 8 9.36 3.61 21.53
N ARG A 9 8.75 3.25 20.41
CA ARG A 9 9.18 2.07 19.67
C ARG A 9 10.64 2.33 19.35
N GLU A 10 11.52 1.39 19.69
CA GLU A 10 12.91 1.49 19.26
C GLU A 10 12.92 1.71 17.74
N PRO A 11 13.86 2.52 17.20
CA PRO A 11 13.97 2.69 15.77
C PRO A 11 14.13 1.29 15.15
N ARG A 12 13.08 0.80 14.47
CA ARG A 12 13.20 -0.43 13.69
C ARG A 12 14.31 -0.18 12.69
N ARG A 13 15.37 -0.99 12.78
CA ARG A 13 16.57 -0.83 11.96
C ARG A 13 16.11 -0.84 10.50
N ARG A 14 16.14 0.33 9.87
CA ARG A 14 15.79 0.51 8.46
C ARG A 14 16.74 -0.35 7.62
N VAL A 15 16.31 -1.53 7.22
CA VAL A 15 16.99 -2.29 6.16
C VAL A 15 16.43 -1.82 4.82
N PHE A 16 16.48 -0.51 4.58
CA PHE A 16 16.48 -0.03 3.22
C PHE A 16 17.93 -0.17 2.76
N ALA A 17 18.24 -1.31 2.15
CA ALA A 17 19.22 -1.26 1.09
C ALA A 17 18.63 -0.27 0.07
N GLN A 18 19.01 1.01 0.21
CA GLN A 18 18.85 2.02 -0.81
C GLN A 18 19.75 1.62 -1.98
N THR A 19 19.50 0.47 -2.58
CA THR A 19 19.85 0.28 -3.96
C THR A 19 19.05 1.35 -4.66
N MET A 20 19.74 2.36 -5.17
CA MET A 20 19.23 3.35 -6.10
C MET A 20 18.79 2.59 -7.37
N ALA A 21 17.73 1.79 -7.24
CA ALA A 21 17.07 1.17 -8.34
C ALA A 21 16.53 2.32 -9.17
N ARG A 22 16.87 2.30 -10.46
CA ARG A 22 16.49 3.36 -11.38
C ARG A 22 14.97 3.52 -11.27
N PRO A 23 14.46 4.76 -11.12
CA PRO A 23 13.02 4.97 -11.15
C PRO A 23 12.46 4.30 -12.40
N LEU A 24 11.46 3.44 -12.22
CA LEU A 24 10.73 2.89 -13.34
C LEU A 24 10.00 4.07 -13.98
N GLN A 25 10.49 4.51 -15.16
CA GLN A 25 9.99 5.72 -15.81
C GLN A 25 8.47 5.67 -16.02
N GLU A 26 7.94 4.47 -16.24
CA GLU A 26 6.50 4.19 -16.37
C GLU A 26 5.71 4.49 -15.09
N LEU A 27 6.34 4.46 -13.92
CA LEU A 27 5.72 4.79 -12.62
C LEU A 27 5.98 6.22 -12.17
N ALA A 28 6.77 7.00 -12.91
CA ALA A 28 7.09 8.38 -12.54
C ALA A 28 5.86 9.29 -12.53
N THR A 29 4.78 8.87 -13.19
CA THR A 29 3.48 9.55 -13.20
C THR A 29 2.50 9.01 -12.18
N LEU A 30 2.85 7.96 -11.43
CA LEU A 30 2.03 7.46 -10.33
C LEU A 30 2.52 8.10 -9.04
N ASP A 31 1.68 8.95 -8.47
CA ASP A 31 1.94 9.67 -7.23
C ASP A 31 1.86 8.77 -5.99
N GLY A 32 1.89 9.39 -4.80
CA GLY A 32 2.01 8.72 -3.52
C GLY A 32 0.97 7.61 -3.27
N CYS A 33 1.35 6.58 -2.52
CA CYS A 33 0.50 5.51 -2.06
C CYS A 33 0.55 5.40 -0.54
N TRP A 34 -0.52 4.91 0.05
CA TRP A 34 -0.48 4.40 1.40
C TRP A 34 0.17 3.01 1.41
N VAL A 35 1.05 2.76 2.36
CA VAL A 35 1.69 1.46 2.51
C VAL A 35 1.94 1.15 3.98
N SER A 36 1.70 -0.10 4.38
CA SER A 36 1.92 -0.52 5.76
C SER A 36 3.40 -0.71 6.09
N ALA A 37 3.74 -0.54 7.37
CA ALA A 37 5.07 -0.84 7.88
C ALA A 37 5.46 -2.31 7.68
N ARG A 38 4.49 -3.23 7.56
CA ARG A 38 4.77 -4.63 7.23
C ARG A 38 5.49 -4.77 5.89
N VAL A 39 5.10 -3.97 4.90
CA VAL A 39 5.74 -3.98 3.58
C VAL A 39 7.07 -3.23 3.62
N VAL A 40 7.09 -2.00 4.16
CA VAL A 40 8.27 -1.13 4.01
C VAL A 40 9.32 -1.27 5.11
N ASP A 41 8.93 -1.52 6.36
CA ASP A 41 9.88 -1.69 7.48
C ASP A 41 10.24 -3.16 7.70
N ASP A 42 9.24 -4.07 7.64
CA ASP A 42 9.47 -5.50 7.87
C ASP A 42 9.86 -6.26 6.58
N GLY A 43 9.73 -5.64 5.41
CA GLY A 43 10.14 -6.21 4.12
C GLY A 43 9.27 -7.36 3.63
N LEU A 44 8.02 -7.45 4.08
CA LEU A 44 7.09 -8.48 3.62
C LEU A 44 6.57 -8.17 2.22
N PRO A 45 6.27 -9.21 1.42
CA PRO A 45 5.63 -9.03 0.12
C PRO A 45 4.28 -8.32 0.27
N VAL A 46 3.88 -7.60 -0.77
CA VAL A 46 2.51 -7.10 -0.88
C VAL A 46 1.59 -8.31 -1.05
N GLY A 47 0.63 -8.46 -0.15
CA GLY A 47 -0.40 -9.49 -0.19
C GLY A 47 -1.79 -8.94 -0.54
N LEU A 48 -2.01 -7.64 -0.38
CA LEU A 48 -3.25 -6.97 -0.71
C LEU A 48 -2.97 -5.60 -1.36
N MET A 49 -3.59 -5.37 -2.52
CA MET A 49 -3.58 -4.09 -3.22
C MET A 49 -5.00 -3.52 -3.21
N ARG A 50 -5.16 -2.25 -2.83
CA ARG A 50 -6.46 -1.56 -2.92
C ARG A 50 -6.28 -0.23 -3.63
N ARG A 51 -7.21 0.13 -4.53
CA ARG A 51 -7.27 1.43 -5.16
C ARG A 51 -8.52 2.17 -4.68
N THR A 52 -8.36 3.26 -3.93
CA THR A 52 -9.50 3.96 -3.32
C THR A 52 -10.39 4.65 -4.37
N LEU A 53 -11.70 4.68 -4.09
CA LEU A 53 -12.68 5.45 -4.84
C LEU A 53 -12.65 6.94 -4.48
N THR A 54 -12.22 7.28 -3.25
CA THR A 54 -12.36 8.64 -2.71
C THR A 54 -11.71 9.70 -3.59
N SER A 55 -12.51 10.73 -3.89
CA SER A 55 -12.17 11.91 -4.71
C SER A 55 -11.56 13.05 -3.90
N ILE A 56 -10.93 12.75 -2.75
CA ILE A 56 -10.17 13.78 -2.02
C ILE A 56 -9.21 14.38 -3.05
N ALA A 57 -9.26 15.70 -3.19
CA ALA A 57 -8.89 16.48 -4.36
C ALA A 57 -7.44 16.33 -4.86
N ASP A 58 -6.65 15.45 -4.25
CA ASP A 58 -5.40 14.92 -4.79
C ASP A 58 -5.72 13.60 -5.51
N ALA A 59 -6.00 13.69 -6.82
CA ALA A 59 -6.42 12.59 -7.72
C ALA A 59 -5.38 11.45 -7.87
N ASP A 60 -4.36 11.49 -7.04
CA ASP A 60 -3.02 11.00 -7.27
C ASP A 60 -2.62 10.01 -6.15
N MET A 61 -3.30 10.06 -4.99
CA MET A 61 -3.13 9.12 -3.86
C MET A 61 -4.09 7.93 -3.88
N GLY A 62 -4.16 7.24 -5.02
CA GLY A 62 -5.13 6.18 -5.25
C GLY A 62 -4.78 4.83 -4.62
N TRP A 63 -3.49 4.47 -4.57
CA TRP A 63 -3.05 3.13 -4.21
C TRP A 63 -2.81 2.96 -2.71
N GLN A 64 -3.17 1.78 -2.20
CA GLN A 64 -2.89 1.30 -0.86
C GLN A 64 -2.30 -0.12 -0.94
N PHE A 65 -1.21 -0.37 -0.21
CA PHE A 65 -0.49 -1.65 -0.22
C PHE A 65 -0.30 -2.20 1.19
N PHE A 66 -0.60 -3.49 1.36
CA PHE A 66 -0.53 -4.20 2.64
C PHE A 66 0.08 -5.60 2.43
N SER A 67 0.64 -6.20 3.48
CA SER A 67 1.08 -7.61 3.44
C SER A 67 -0.09 -8.59 3.49
N GLY A 68 -1.28 -8.13 3.91
CA GLY A 68 -2.52 -8.92 3.97
C GLY A 68 -2.73 -9.65 5.30
N ASP A 69 -1.80 -9.52 6.26
CA ASP A 69 -1.89 -10.08 7.61
C ASP A 69 -2.14 -9.00 8.69
N GLU A 70 -2.30 -7.75 8.28
CA GLU A 70 -2.62 -6.63 9.17
C GLU A 70 -4.02 -6.77 9.77
N SER A 71 -4.10 -6.65 11.10
CA SER A 71 -5.39 -6.56 11.81
C SER A 71 -5.98 -5.16 11.76
N GLU A 72 -7.27 -5.03 12.04
CA GLU A 72 -7.94 -3.74 12.14
C GLU A 72 -7.29 -2.82 13.21
N ASP A 73 -6.98 -3.36 14.39
CA ASP A 73 -6.27 -2.61 15.45
C ASP A 73 -4.90 -2.11 14.99
N TYR A 74 -4.20 -2.88 14.15
CA TYR A 74 -2.91 -2.48 13.58
C TYR A 74 -3.09 -1.33 12.58
N LEU A 75 -4.09 -1.42 11.70
CA LEU A 75 -4.39 -0.39 10.69
C LEU A 75 -4.95 0.90 11.31
N ASN A 76 -5.60 0.81 12.48
CA ASN A 76 -6.10 1.96 13.23
C ASN A 76 -4.99 2.78 13.91
N ASP A 77 -3.78 2.25 14.02
CA ASP A 77 -2.61 2.98 14.50
C ASP A 77 -1.85 3.57 13.31
N TRP A 78 -2.05 4.87 13.08
CA TRP A 78 -1.43 5.65 12.00
C TRP A 78 0.11 5.57 11.98
N SER A 79 0.77 5.22 13.09
CA SER A 79 2.23 5.03 13.10
C SER A 79 2.70 3.79 12.31
N ASN A 80 1.76 2.92 11.92
CA ASN A 80 2.02 1.75 11.08
C ASN A 80 1.74 2.00 9.59
N LEU A 81 1.28 3.20 9.21
CA LEU A 81 0.93 3.55 7.85
C LEU A 81 1.81 4.69 7.34
N PHE A 82 2.33 4.53 6.14
CA PHE A 82 3.23 5.50 5.51
C PHE A 82 2.70 5.96 4.16
N VAL A 83 3.07 7.19 3.79
CA VAL A 83 2.92 7.68 2.43
C VAL A 83 4.27 7.57 1.73
N HIS A 84 4.34 6.76 0.69
CA HIS A 84 5.53 6.53 -0.14
C HIS A 84 5.17 6.62 -1.63
N SER A 85 6.16 6.64 -2.53
CA SER A 85 5.85 6.54 -3.96
C SER A 85 5.51 5.10 -4.34
N VAL A 86 4.61 4.91 -5.32
CA VAL A 86 4.35 3.58 -5.90
C VAL A 86 5.63 2.96 -6.44
N ASN A 87 6.54 3.77 -6.99
CA ASN A 87 7.86 3.30 -7.44
C ASN A 87 8.68 2.68 -6.30
N LEU A 88 8.63 3.23 -5.08
CA LEU A 88 9.33 2.62 -3.93
C LEU A 88 8.76 1.23 -3.65
N VAL A 89 7.43 1.09 -3.59
CA VAL A 89 6.79 -0.20 -3.32
C VAL A 89 7.04 -1.20 -4.44
N ALA A 90 7.02 -0.77 -5.70
CA ALA A 90 7.37 -1.62 -6.85
C ALA A 90 8.83 -2.10 -6.83
N ASN A 91 9.74 -1.35 -6.21
CA ASN A 91 11.12 -1.82 -5.98
C ASN A 91 11.21 -2.81 -4.82
N CYS A 92 10.31 -2.73 -3.83
CA CYS A 92 10.17 -3.75 -2.78
C CYS A 92 9.54 -5.04 -3.32
N ASP A 93 8.51 -4.92 -4.15
CA ASP A 93 7.74 -6.03 -4.69
C ASP A 93 7.33 -5.79 -6.16
N PRO A 94 8.15 -6.25 -7.13
CA PRO A 94 7.86 -6.07 -8.55
C PRO A 94 6.59 -6.78 -9.04
N ALA A 95 6.03 -7.73 -8.27
CA ALA A 95 4.84 -8.48 -8.66
C ALA A 95 3.59 -7.58 -8.78
N ILE A 96 3.62 -6.37 -8.21
CA ILE A 96 2.50 -5.41 -8.30
C ILE A 96 2.40 -4.73 -9.67
N LEU A 97 3.51 -4.64 -10.42
CA LEU A 97 3.62 -3.85 -11.65
C LEU A 97 2.50 -4.13 -12.67
N PRO A 98 2.15 -5.39 -12.97
CA PRO A 98 1.13 -5.69 -13.96
C PRO A 98 -0.26 -5.17 -13.57
N TYR A 99 -0.51 -4.81 -12.31
CA TYR A 99 -1.84 -4.49 -11.80
C TYR A 99 -2.04 -3.00 -11.54
N LEU A 100 -1.01 -2.17 -11.70
CA LEU A 100 -1.08 -0.72 -11.41
C LEU A 100 -2.00 0.07 -12.36
N HIS A 101 -2.52 -0.56 -13.41
CA HIS A 101 -3.52 -0.01 -14.33
C HIS A 101 -4.98 -0.27 -13.90
N PHE A 102 -5.21 -1.07 -12.84
CA PHE A 102 -6.56 -1.41 -12.41
C PHE A 102 -7.36 -0.16 -11.98
N PRO A 103 -8.68 -0.13 -12.25
CA PRO A 103 -9.50 1.05 -11.99
C PRO A 103 -9.61 1.36 -10.49
N ARG A 104 -10.03 2.58 -10.16
CA ARG A 104 -10.38 2.94 -8.78
C ARG A 104 -11.50 2.01 -8.29
N GLY A 105 -11.46 1.69 -7.01
CA GLY A 105 -12.33 0.69 -6.39
C GLY A 105 -11.79 -0.75 -6.46
N SER A 106 -10.75 -1.02 -7.24
CA SER A 106 -10.18 -2.36 -7.28
C SER A 106 -9.55 -2.76 -5.95
N GLU A 107 -9.74 -4.01 -5.58
CA GLU A 107 -9.03 -4.68 -4.50
C GLU A 107 -8.58 -6.07 -4.96
N LEU A 108 -7.28 -6.33 -4.86
CA LEU A 108 -6.66 -7.55 -5.35
C LEU A 108 -5.90 -8.23 -4.21
N ALA A 109 -6.13 -9.52 -4.00
CA ALA A 109 -5.37 -10.34 -3.06
C ALA A 109 -4.36 -11.21 -3.81
N ARG A 110 -3.19 -11.40 -3.20
CA ARG A 110 -2.13 -12.23 -3.76
C ARG A 110 -2.43 -13.72 -3.58
N SER A 111 -2.22 -14.49 -4.65
CA SER A 111 -2.25 -15.94 -4.66
C SER A 111 -1.02 -16.45 -5.41
N GLY A 112 0.01 -16.86 -4.65
CA GLY A 112 1.33 -17.14 -5.21
C GLY A 112 1.98 -15.87 -5.78
N ASP A 113 2.31 -15.87 -7.07
CA ASP A 113 2.95 -14.74 -7.75
C ASP A 113 1.98 -13.85 -8.53
N ILE A 114 0.68 -14.13 -8.45
CA ILE A 114 -0.35 -13.36 -9.14
C ILE A 114 -1.32 -12.72 -8.15
N PHE A 115 -2.03 -11.69 -8.61
CA PHE A 115 -3.07 -11.02 -7.85
C PHE A 115 -4.43 -11.29 -8.51
N ALA A 116 -5.45 -11.55 -7.68
CA ALA A 116 -6.80 -11.83 -8.11
C ALA A 116 -7.79 -10.88 -7.42
N PRO A 117 -8.85 -10.42 -8.10
CA PRO A 117 -9.89 -9.60 -7.48
C PRO A 117 -10.53 -10.27 -6.26
N THR A 118 -10.68 -9.51 -5.19
CA THR A 118 -11.41 -9.94 -3.99
C THR A 118 -12.92 -9.80 -4.19
N PRO A 119 -13.74 -10.54 -3.42
CA PRO A 119 -15.20 -10.35 -3.43
C PRO A 119 -15.64 -8.91 -3.12
N ALA A 120 -14.88 -8.16 -2.31
CA ALA A 120 -15.17 -6.76 -1.99
C ALA A 120 -15.12 -5.85 -3.24
N SER A 121 -14.26 -6.18 -4.21
CA SER A 121 -14.18 -5.47 -5.50
C SER A 121 -15.38 -5.70 -6.41
N MET A 122 -16.13 -6.79 -6.19
CA MET A 122 -17.21 -7.21 -7.09
C MET A 122 -18.53 -6.49 -6.83
N HIS A 123 -18.62 -5.70 -5.74
CA HIS A 123 -19.84 -5.02 -5.29
C HIS A 123 -19.85 -3.51 -5.49
N ILE A 124 -18.92 -2.95 -6.28
CA ILE A 124 -18.92 -1.52 -6.58
C ILE A 124 -19.93 -1.27 -7.70
N GLU A 125 -21.16 -0.91 -7.29
CA GLU A 125 -22.22 -0.45 -8.18
C GLU A 125 -21.76 0.79 -8.95
N ARG A 126 -22.22 0.93 -10.18
CA ARG A 126 -21.80 1.96 -11.15
C ARG A 126 -22.13 3.39 -10.71
N ASP A 127 -22.91 3.54 -9.64
CA ASP A 127 -23.41 4.83 -9.13
C ASP A 127 -22.42 5.53 -8.18
N ASP A 128 -21.41 4.83 -7.64
CA ASP A 128 -20.36 5.43 -6.78
C ASP A 128 -19.16 5.99 -7.59
N LEU A 129 -19.23 5.92 -8.92
CA LEU A 129 -18.21 6.38 -9.86
C LEU A 129 -18.51 7.76 -10.49
N ALA A 130 -19.59 8.43 -10.06
CA ALA A 130 -20.09 9.69 -10.60
C ALA A 130 -19.49 10.93 -9.92
#